data_AF-A0A7W5SB94-F1
#
_entry.id   AF-A0A7W5SB94-F1
#
_cell.length_a   1.000
_cell.length_b   1.000
_cell.length_c   1.000
_cell.angle_alpha   90.00
_cell.angle_beta   90.00
_cell.angle_gamma   90.00
#
_symmetry.space_group_name_H-M   'P 1'
#
loop_
_entity.id
_entity.type
_entity.pdbx_description
1 polymer ?
#
loop_
_entity_poly.entity_id
_entity_poly.type
_entity_poly.pdbx_seq_one_letter_code
_entity_poly.pdbx_strand_id
1 'polypeptide(L)'
;MIEELARHRCSGDDGTPLFVVERCHVFMTQGDTGLRQYRGAACLTLLDGEPVRYIDARTFEVVASGELIAHDPATCDCAPAVEVFTQDGRREGGDASI
;
A
#
# COMPACT_ATOMS: atom_id res chain seq x y z
N MET A 1 13.78 -8.28 6.22
CA MET A 1 13.89 -6.81 6.37
C MET A 1 12.51 -6.21 6.15
N ILE A 2 12.20 -5.04 6.72
CA ILE A 2 10.96 -4.32 6.40
C ILE A 2 11.35 -3.10 5.56
N GLU A 3 10.66 -2.88 4.44
CA GLU A 3 10.86 -1.75 3.53
C GLU A 3 9.61 -0.86 3.57
N GLU A 4 9.81 0.45 3.65
CA GLU A 4 8.73 1.44 3.48
C GLU A 4 8.53 1.70 1.98
N LEU A 5 7.32 1.44 1.49
CA LEU A 5 6.95 1.59 0.08
C LEU A 5 6.39 2.98 -0.21
N ALA A 6 5.56 3.49 0.70
CA ALA A 6 4.91 4.78 0.57
C ALA A 6 4.61 5.40 1.93
N ARG A 7 4.49 6.73 1.94
CA ARG A 7 4.07 7.50 3.10
C ARG A 7 3.05 8.55 2.67
N HIS A 8 1.83 8.39 3.14
CA HIS A 8 0.69 9.25 2.83
C HIS A 8 0.52 10.30 3.92
N ARG A 9 0.35 11.56 3.51
CA ARG A 9 -0.05 12.65 4.40
C ARG A 9 -1.56 12.69 4.47
N CYS A 10 -2.09 12.59 5.67
CA CYS A 10 -3.51 12.48 5.92
C CYS A 10 -3.93 13.40 7.07
N SER A 11 -5.23 13.53 7.24
CA SER A 11 -5.86 14.22 8.35
C SER A 11 -6.91 13.30 8.98
N GLY A 12 -6.93 13.25 10.31
CA GLY A 12 -8.04 12.67 11.07
C GLY A 12 -9.33 13.45 10.89
N ASP A 13 -10.42 12.93 11.44
CA ASP A 13 -11.74 13.58 11.36
C ASP A 13 -11.79 14.96 12.05
N ASP A 14 -10.96 15.14 13.07
CA ASP A 14 -10.73 16.36 13.83
C ASP A 14 -9.75 17.34 13.15
N GLY A 15 -9.19 16.97 12.01
CA GLY A 15 -8.19 17.74 11.27
C GLY A 15 -6.76 17.56 11.79
N THR A 16 -6.52 16.66 12.74
CA THR A 16 -5.17 16.32 13.23
C THR A 16 -4.35 15.72 12.09
N PRO A 17 -3.12 16.22 11.83
CA PRO A 17 -2.28 15.67 10.79
C PRO A 17 -1.77 14.27 11.18
N LEU A 18 -2.01 13.30 10.30
CA LEU A 18 -1.63 11.90 10.45
C LEU A 18 -0.82 11.42 9.26
N PHE A 19 -0.09 10.32 9.46
CA PHE A 19 0.67 9.67 8.38
C PHE A 19 0.32 8.19 8.33
N VAL A 20 -0.14 7.76 7.16
CA VAL A 20 -0.30 6.34 6.84
C VAL A 20 0.93 5.87 6.09
N VAL A 21 1.54 4.78 6.55
CA VAL A 21 2.76 4.23 5.98
C VAL A 21 2.47 2.84 5.40
N GLU A 22 2.79 2.66 4.12
CA GLU A 22 2.76 1.37 3.46
C GLU A 22 4.13 0.69 3.60
N ARG A 23 4.14 -0.54 4.08
CA ARG A 23 5.37 -1.31 4.32
C ARG A 23 5.22 -2.72 3.79
N CYS A 24 6.32 -3.35 3.39
CA CYS A 24 6.33 -4.78 3.07
C CYS A 24 7.55 -5.49 3.67
N HIS A 25 7.41 -6.79 3.90
CA HIS A 25 8.55 -7.62 4.26
C HIS A 25 9.36 -7.98 3.03
N VAL A 26 10.67 -7.73 3.09
CA VAL A 26 11.63 -8.13 2.06
C VAL A 26 12.41 -9.35 2.56
N PHE A 27 12.34 -10.42 1.79
CA PHE A 27 13.08 -11.66 1.98
C PHE A 27 14.22 -11.73 0.96
N MET A 28 15.40 -12.10 1.44
CA MET A 28 16.54 -12.40 0.58
C MET A 28 16.84 -13.88 0.72
N THR A 29 16.91 -14.58 -0.41
CA THR A 29 17.31 -15.99 -0.45
C THR A 29 18.52 -16.11 -1.34
N GLN A 30 19.59 -16.72 -0.82
CA GLN A 30 20.76 -17.08 -1.59
C GLN A 30 20.58 -18.50 -2.12
N GLY A 31 20.71 -18.67 -3.43
CA GLY A 31 20.73 -19.99 -4.08
C GLY A 31 21.88 -20.10 -5.07
N ASP A 32 22.00 -21.26 -5.72
CA ASP A 32 23.11 -21.55 -6.65
C ASP A 32 23.18 -20.59 -7.85
N THR A 33 22.06 -19.94 -8.20
CA THR A 33 21.98 -18.92 -9.26
C THR A 33 22.16 -17.47 -8.77
N GLY A 34 22.52 -17.28 -7.50
CA GLY A 34 22.76 -15.96 -6.91
C GLY A 34 21.71 -15.53 -5.88
N LEU A 35 21.70 -14.22 -5.58
CA LEU A 35 20.81 -13.61 -4.60
C LEU A 35 19.46 -13.28 -5.26
N ARG A 36 18.36 -13.80 -4.69
CA ARG A 36 16.99 -13.43 -5.09
C ARG A 36 16.31 -12.64 -3.97
N GLN A 37 15.58 -11.60 -4.37
CA GLN A 37 14.79 -10.77 -3.48
C GLN A 37 13.31 -11.02 -3.74
N TYR A 38 12.54 -11.25 -2.67
CA TYR A 38 11.09 -11.40 -2.71
C TYR A 38 10.45 -10.39 -1.78
N ARG A 39 9.40 -9.72 -2.26
CA ARG A 39 8.55 -8.84 -1.46
C ARG A 39 7.33 -9.61 -1.01
N GLY A 40 7.07 -9.61 0.29
CA GLY A 40 5.85 -10.11 0.89
C GLY A 40 4.67 -9.15 0.71
N ALA A 41 3.53 -9.51 1.28
CA ALA A 41 2.34 -8.65 1.27
C ALA A 41 2.65 -7.29 1.90
N ALA A 42 2.09 -6.24 1.29
CA ALA A 42 2.12 -4.91 1.87
C ALA A 42 1.11 -4.81 3.02
N CYS A 43 1.44 -4.04 4.04
CA CYS A 43 0.54 -3.63 5.11
C CYS A 43 0.58 -2.11 5.27
N LEU A 44 -0.52 -1.56 5.78
CA LEU A 44 -0.65 -0.14 6.07
C LEU A 44 -0.77 0.05 7.57
N THR A 45 -0.02 1.01 8.10
CA THR A 45 -0.07 1.36 9.52
C THR A 45 0.07 2.85 9.71
N LEU A 46 -0.47 3.38 10.81
CA LEU A 46 -0.05 4.67 11.35
C LEU A 46 1.41 4.63 11.83
N LEU A 47 1.96 5.79 12.18
CA LEU A 47 3.35 5.90 12.66
C LEU A 47 3.59 5.20 13.99
N ASP A 48 2.57 5.14 14.85
CA ASP A 48 2.57 4.40 16.11
C ASP A 48 2.43 2.88 15.92
N GLY A 49 2.18 2.43 14.70
CA GLY A 49 2.02 1.02 14.34
C GLY A 49 0.56 0.54 14.35
N GLU A 50 -0.42 1.41 14.60
CA GLU A 50 -1.81 1.01 14.50
C GLU A 50 -2.16 0.59 13.06
N PRO A 51 -2.79 -0.58 12.87
CA PRO A 51 -3.15 -1.07 11.55
C PRO A 51 -4.26 -0.23 10.94
N VAL A 52 -4.10 0.11 9.67
CA VAL A 52 -5.12 0.80 8.87
C VAL A 52 -5.44 -0.01 7.61
N ARG A 53 -6.63 0.18 7.05
CA ARG A 53 -7.04 -0.43 5.79
C ARG A 53 -7.51 0.63 4.80
N TYR A 54 -7.28 0.39 3.51
CA TYR A 54 -7.88 1.18 2.45
C TYR A 54 -9.40 1.02 2.45
N ILE A 55 -10.11 2.13 2.34
CA ILE A 55 -11.55 2.17 2.05
C ILE A 55 -11.78 2.57 0.61
N ASP A 56 -11.13 3.65 0.18
CA ASP A 56 -11.15 4.16 -1.18
C ASP A 56 -9.81 4.85 -1.53
N ALA A 57 -9.72 5.47 -2.70
CA ALA A 57 -8.49 6.11 -3.18
C ALA A 57 -7.97 7.28 -2.32
N ARG A 58 -8.78 7.80 -1.41
CA ARG A 58 -8.48 8.97 -0.57
C ARG A 58 -8.84 8.77 0.91
N THR A 59 -9.30 7.59 1.30
CA THR A 59 -9.76 7.32 2.67
C THR A 59 -9.21 6.00 3.20
N PHE A 60 -8.70 6.07 4.42
CA PHE A 60 -8.28 4.93 5.23
C PHE A 60 -9.18 4.80 6.45
N GLU A 61 -9.21 3.59 7.00
CA GLU A 61 -9.84 3.33 8.29
C GLU A 61 -8.82 2.72 9.24
N VAL A 62 -8.75 3.25 10.46
CA VAL A 62 -8.02 2.64 11.57
C VAL A 62 -8.77 1.40 12.03
N VAL A 63 -8.13 0.24 11.94
CA VAL A 63 -8.80 -1.04 12.17
C VAL A 63 -9.26 -1.20 13.61
N ALA A 64 -8.52 -0.64 14.57
CA ALA A 64 -8.83 -0.77 15.99
C ALA A 64 -10.03 0.09 16.42
N SER A 65 -10.15 1.32 15.90
CA SER A 65 -11.16 2.30 16.32
C SER A 65 -12.31 2.45 15.33
N GLY A 66 -12.12 2.08 14.05
CA GLY A 66 -13.03 2.41 12.96
C GLY A 66 -12.95 3.88 12.52
N GLU A 67 -11.98 4.65 13.04
CA GLU A 67 -11.79 6.05 12.68
C GLU A 67 -11.40 6.19 11.21
N LEU A 68 -11.98 7.18 10.52
CA LEU A 68 -11.69 7.47 9.13
C LEU A 68 -10.63 8.57 9.02
N ILE A 69 -9.62 8.28 8.22
CA ILE A 69 -8.49 9.15 7.96
C ILE A 69 -8.50 9.48 6.47
N ALA A 70 -8.59 10.76 6.13
CA ALA A 70 -8.63 11.21 4.75
C ALA A 70 -7.26 11.73 4.32
N HIS A 71 -6.91 11.56 3.06
CA HIS A 71 -5.77 12.27 2.48
C HIS A 71 -5.99 13.79 2.58
N ASP A 72 -4.95 14.53 2.97
CA ASP A 72 -5.03 15.99 3.01
C ASP A 72 -5.03 16.54 1.56
N PRO A 73 -6.14 17.11 1.07
CA PRO A 73 -6.22 17.61 -0.30
C PRO A 73 -5.33 18.82 -0.56
N ALA A 74 -4.86 19.53 0.48
CA ALA A 74 -4.00 20.70 0.36
C ALA A 74 -2.51 20.35 0.35
N THR A 75 -2.12 19.21 0.92
CA THR A 75 -0.69 18.87 1.12
C THR A 75 -0.28 17.46 0.70
N CYS A 76 -1.24 16.63 0.29
CA CYS A 76 -0.96 15.28 -0.18
C CYS A 76 -0.77 15.25 -1.71
N ASP A 77 0.48 15.13 -2.13
CA ASP A 77 0.89 14.87 -3.52
C ASP A 77 0.76 13.38 -3.92
N CYS A 78 0.06 12.60 -3.09
CA CYS A 78 -0.31 11.23 -3.39
C CYS A 78 -1.15 11.22 -4.68
N ALA A 79 -0.49 10.92 -5.80
CA ALA A 79 -1.16 10.55 -7.03
C ALA A 79 -2.18 9.44 -6.72
N PRO A 80 -3.39 9.46 -7.34
CA PRO A 80 -4.41 8.45 -7.09
C PRO A 80 -3.79 7.06 -7.25
N ALA A 81 -4.12 6.18 -6.29
CA ALA A 81 -3.46 4.90 -6.04
C ALA A 81 -3.02 4.20 -7.33
N VAL A 82 -1.74 3.82 -7.37
CA VAL A 82 -1.17 2.89 -8.35
C VAL A 82 -2.18 1.78 -8.58
N GLU A 83 -2.54 1.53 -9.84
CA GLU A 83 -3.40 0.41 -10.23
C GLU A 83 -2.85 -0.85 -9.55
N VAL A 84 -3.64 -1.40 -8.62
CA VAL A 84 -3.28 -2.61 -7.92
C VAL A 84 -3.35 -3.72 -8.97
N PHE A 85 -2.20 -4.07 -9.55
CA PHE A 85 -2.09 -5.27 -10.37
C PHE A 85 -2.32 -6.47 -9.44
N THR A 86 -3.58 -6.91 -9.36
CA THR A 86 -3.89 -8.24 -8.85
C THR A 86 -3.07 -9.23 -9.66
N GLN A 87 -2.33 -10.11 -8.97
CA GLN A 87 -1.66 -11.26 -9.57
C GLN A 87 -2.71 -12.23 -10.14
N ASP A 88 -3.38 -11.84 -11.21
CA ASP A 88 -3.98 -12.77 -12.15
C ASP A 88 -3.41 -12.38 -13.52
N GLY A 89 -2.16 -12.81 -13.73
CA GLY A 89 -1.40 -12.61 -14.96
C GLY A 89 -1.96 -13.44 -16.11
N ARG A 90 -3.25 -13.30 -16.43
CA ARG A 90 -3.84 -13.88 -17.63
C ARG A 90 -4.07 -12.80 -18.66
N ARG A 91 -2.99 -12.52 -19.41
CA ARG A 91 -3.11 -11.94 -20.75
C ARG A 91 -3.70 -13.03 -21.63
N GLU A 92 -5.03 -13.07 -21.77
CA GLU A 92 -5.63 -13.76 -22.91
C GLU A 92 -5.30 -12.95 -24.16
N GLY A 93 -4.13 -13.25 -24.73
CA GLY A 93 -3.86 -12.96 -26.12
C GLY A 93 -4.84 -13.77 -26.94
N GLY A 94 -5.88 -13.10 -27.43
CA GLY A 94 -6.64 -13.58 -28.57
C GLY A 94 -5.73 -13.50 -29.79
N ASP A 95 -5.07 -14.60 -30.12
CA ASP A 95 -4.61 -14.84 -31.48
C ASP A 95 -5.32 -16.06 -32.08
N ALA A 96 -5.64 -15.88 -33.35
CA ALA A 96 -5.93 -16.86 -34.38
C ALA A 96 -7.40 -17.24 -34.69
N SER A 97 -7.70 -17.00 -35.98
CA SER A 97 -8.69 -17.62 -36.87
C SER A 97 -10.10 -17.03 -36.76
N ILE A 98 -10.64 -16.43 -37.83
CA ILE A 98 -10.86 -17.01 -39.18
C ILE A 98 -10.63 -15.96 -40.27
#